data_AF-A0A1H0WQ39-F1
#
_entry.id   AF-A0A1H0WQ39-F1
#
_cell.length_a   1.000
_cell.length_b   1.000
_cell.length_c   1.000
_cell.angle_alpha   90.00
_cell.angle_beta   90.00
_cell.angle_gamma   90.00
#
_symmetry.space_group_name_H-M   'P 1'
#
loop_
_entity.id
_entity.type
_entity.pdbx_description
1 polymer ?
#
loop_
_entity_poly.entity_id
_entity_poly.type
_entity_poly.pdbx_seq_one_letter_code
_entity_poly.pdbx_strand_id
1 'polypeptide(L)'
;MGVLQHIQHQISALNDLIKINNDRIAGYEKANENTNETGLNLLFKEYTDQSKNNVSELREYIRVLGGDPTDGTTLSGKFNNTWIDVKAAFISKDRHSILADCEHAEDVAKKAYRTALDDKELIWEDQQVVFILKKHLESLRVAHDTIKALRDAEVSA
;
A
#
# COMPACT_ATOMS: atom_id res chain seq x y z
N MET A 1 -13.16 20.26 18.37
CA MET A 1 -12.17 20.36 17.29
C MET A 1 -12.81 21.13 16.14
N GLY A 2 -12.11 22.06 15.48
CA GLY A 2 -12.68 22.85 14.38
C GLY A 2 -12.63 22.12 13.04
N VAL A 3 -13.54 22.44 12.11
CA VAL A 3 -13.63 21.84 10.76
C VAL A 3 -12.29 21.86 10.02
N LEU A 4 -11.55 22.98 10.11
CA LEU A 4 -10.24 23.11 9.48
C LEU A 4 -9.22 22.09 10.02
N GLN A 5 -9.21 21.85 11.33
CA GLN A 5 -8.28 20.90 11.96
C GLN A 5 -8.58 19.46 11.52
N HIS A 6 -9.86 19.11 11.39
CA HIS A 6 -10.31 17.83 10.87
C HIS A 6 -9.83 17.61 9.43
N ILE A 7 -10.06 18.58 8.52
CA ILE A 7 -9.62 18.47 7.12
C ILE A 7 -8.10 18.30 7.01
N GLN A 8 -7.32 19.02 7.82
CA GLN A 8 -5.86 18.86 7.83
C GLN A 8 -5.42 17.47 8.30
N HIS A 9 -6.11 16.89 9.30
CA HIS A 9 -5.87 15.51 9.73
C HIS A 9 -6.18 14.51 8.62
N GLN A 10 -7.31 14.68 7.92
CA GLN A 10 -7.67 13.85 6.77
C GLN A 10 -6.59 13.88 5.69
N ILE A 11 -6.17 15.09 5.27
CA ILE A 11 -5.13 15.28 4.26
C ILE A 11 -3.82 14.60 4.68
N SER A 12 -3.43 14.72 5.96
CA SER A 12 -2.21 14.09 6.47
C SER A 12 -2.30 12.56 6.39
N ALA A 13 -3.39 11.98 6.87
CA ALA A 13 -3.55 10.52 6.87
C ALA A 13 -3.66 9.94 5.45
N LEU A 14 -4.34 10.63 4.53
CA LEU A 14 -4.42 10.23 3.12
C LEU A 14 -3.05 10.30 2.43
N ASN A 15 -2.23 11.31 2.77
CA ASN A 15 -0.85 11.40 2.28
C ASN A 15 0.02 10.25 2.79
N ASP A 16 -0.19 9.76 4.00
CA ASP A 16 0.53 8.58 4.50
C ASP A 16 0.10 7.31 3.74
N LEU A 17 -1.17 7.18 3.35
CA LEU A 17 -1.62 6.08 2.48
C LEU A 17 -1.05 6.18 1.05
N ILE A 18 -0.83 7.39 0.52
CA ILE A 18 -0.10 7.57 -0.74
C ILE A 18 1.32 7.02 -0.62
N LYS A 19 2.04 7.38 0.46
CA LYS A 19 3.40 6.88 0.71
C LYS A 19 3.46 5.35 0.78
N ILE A 20 2.49 4.73 1.46
CA ILE A 20 2.37 3.27 1.53
C ILE A 20 2.16 2.64 0.14
N ASN A 21 1.35 3.27 -0.74
CA ASN A 21 1.17 2.75 -2.10
C ASN A 21 2.41 2.98 -2.98
N ASN A 22 3.16 4.08 -2.77
CA ASN A 22 4.44 4.31 -3.46
C ASN A 22 5.51 3.29 -3.03
N ASP A 23 5.56 2.93 -1.75
CA ASP A 23 6.38 1.84 -1.25
C ASP A 23 5.99 0.52 -1.90
N ARG A 24 4.67 0.24 -1.98
CA ARG A 24 4.14 -0.95 -2.64
C ARG A 24 4.57 -1.04 -4.12
N ILE A 25 4.52 0.08 -4.86
CA ILE A 25 5.02 0.18 -6.25
C ILE A 25 6.49 -0.22 -6.32
N ALA A 26 7.34 0.42 -5.50
CA ALA A 26 8.78 0.15 -5.51
C ALA A 26 9.10 -1.30 -5.11
N GLY A 27 8.32 -1.89 -4.21
CA GLY A 27 8.47 -3.27 -3.77
C GLY A 27 8.20 -4.27 -4.90
N TYR A 28 7.09 -4.09 -5.62
CA TYR A 28 6.77 -4.96 -6.76
C TYR A 28 7.70 -4.76 -7.95
N GLU A 29 8.09 -3.52 -8.24
CA GLU A 29 9.11 -3.26 -9.27
C GLU A 29 10.41 -3.99 -8.92
N LYS A 30 10.82 -3.99 -7.64
CA LYS A 30 12.00 -4.73 -7.19
C LYS A 30 11.83 -6.25 -7.24
N ALA A 31 10.66 -6.76 -6.86
CA ALA A 31 10.36 -8.20 -6.95
C ALA A 31 10.41 -8.70 -8.41
N ASN A 32 9.92 -7.88 -9.34
CA ASN A 32 9.94 -8.14 -10.78
C ASN A 32 11.37 -8.17 -11.37
N GLU A 33 12.31 -7.39 -10.83
CA GLU A 33 13.73 -7.48 -11.21
C GLU A 33 14.41 -8.78 -10.74
N ASN A 34 13.86 -9.43 -9.71
CA ASN A 34 14.47 -10.56 -9.03
C ASN A 34 13.86 -11.92 -9.44
N THR A 35 12.90 -11.95 -10.38
CA THR A 35 12.34 -13.18 -10.92
C THR A 35 12.33 -13.21 -12.45
N ASN A 36 12.48 -14.41 -13.00
CA ASN A 36 12.39 -14.66 -14.44
C ASN A 36 11.06 -15.32 -14.83
N GLU A 37 10.16 -15.53 -13.86
CA GLU A 37 8.88 -16.16 -14.09
C GLU A 37 7.89 -15.19 -14.72
N THR A 38 7.47 -15.47 -15.95
CA THR A 38 6.48 -14.64 -16.65
C THR A 38 5.19 -14.47 -15.85
N GLY A 39 4.74 -15.51 -15.13
CA GLY A 39 3.54 -15.45 -14.29
C GLY A 39 3.66 -14.46 -13.14
N LEU A 40 4.78 -14.50 -12.40
CA LEU A 40 5.03 -13.54 -11.31
C LEU A 40 5.24 -12.12 -11.83
N ASN A 41 5.92 -11.97 -12.96
CA ASN A 41 6.14 -10.67 -13.57
C ASN A 41 4.82 -9.97 -13.94
N LEU A 42 3.88 -10.72 -14.53
CA LEU A 42 2.54 -10.20 -14.85
C LEU A 42 1.77 -9.83 -13.57
N LEU A 43 1.87 -10.67 -12.54
CA LEU A 43 1.19 -10.44 -11.27
C LEU A 43 1.72 -9.19 -10.53
N PHE A 44 3.04 -9.05 -10.43
CA PHE A 44 3.67 -7.88 -9.79
C PHE A 44 3.40 -6.60 -10.56
N LYS A 45 3.33 -6.67 -11.89
CA LYS A 45 2.89 -5.55 -12.72
C LYS A 45 1.44 -5.16 -12.43
N GLU A 46 0.52 -6.13 -12.33
CA GLU A 46 -0.88 -5.87 -11.97
C GLU A 46 -0.99 -5.13 -10.63
N TYR A 47 -0.26 -5.56 -9.60
CA TYR A 47 -0.28 -4.90 -8.29
C TYR A 47 0.45 -3.55 -8.27
N THR A 48 1.44 -3.36 -9.14
CA THR A 48 2.03 -2.03 -9.39
C THR A 48 1.00 -1.07 -9.96
N ASP A 49 0.26 -1.50 -10.99
CA ASP A 49 -0.74 -0.67 -11.67
C ASP A 49 -1.96 -0.42 -10.75
N GLN A 50 -2.37 -1.42 -9.95
CA GLN A 50 -3.34 -1.26 -8.86
C GLN A 50 -2.92 -0.19 -7.85
N SER A 51 -1.65 -0.19 -7.42
CA SER A 51 -1.13 0.79 -6.46
C SER A 51 -1.11 2.21 -7.05
N LYS A 52 -0.76 2.36 -8.33
CA LYS A 52 -0.80 3.64 -9.05
C LYS A 52 -2.21 4.21 -9.11
N ASN A 53 -3.20 3.35 -9.35
CA ASN A 53 -4.61 3.74 -9.34
C ASN A 53 -5.05 4.23 -7.95
N ASN A 54 -4.70 3.50 -6.89
CA ASN A 54 -4.99 3.91 -5.52
C ASN A 54 -4.35 5.28 -5.20
N VAL A 55 -3.09 5.50 -5.58
CA VAL A 55 -2.41 6.80 -5.42
C VAL A 55 -3.18 7.89 -6.15
N SER A 56 -3.53 7.68 -7.41
CA SER A 56 -4.26 8.68 -8.20
C SER A 56 -5.58 9.09 -7.56
N GLU A 57 -6.35 8.14 -7.02
CA GLU A 57 -7.62 8.41 -6.36
C GLU A 57 -7.46 9.16 -5.03
N LEU A 58 -6.47 8.78 -4.20
CA LEU A 58 -6.15 9.52 -2.97
C LEU A 58 -5.70 10.95 -3.26
N ARG A 59 -4.88 11.14 -4.31
CA ARG A 59 -4.42 12.46 -4.74
C ARG A 59 -5.58 13.36 -5.15
N GLU A 60 -6.47 12.82 -5.96
CA GLU A 60 -7.64 13.56 -6.40
C GLU A 60 -8.52 13.94 -5.21
N TYR A 61 -8.70 13.02 -4.26
CA TYR A 61 -9.49 13.30 -3.07
C TYR A 61 -8.84 14.36 -2.15
N ILE A 62 -7.52 14.32 -1.96
CA ILE A 62 -6.79 15.37 -1.22
C ILE A 62 -7.00 16.76 -1.87
N ARG A 63 -7.01 16.84 -3.20
CA ARG A 63 -7.29 18.11 -3.90
C ARG A 63 -8.71 18.61 -3.66
N VAL A 64 -9.70 17.70 -3.61
CA VAL A 64 -11.10 18.04 -3.25
C VAL A 64 -11.17 18.64 -1.83
N LEU A 65 -10.37 18.12 -0.90
CA LEU A 65 -10.23 18.65 0.46
C LEU A 65 -9.45 19.99 0.52
N GLY A 66 -8.92 20.48 -0.61
CA GLY A 66 -8.12 21.71 -0.70
C GLY A 66 -6.66 21.53 -0.25
N GLY A 67 -6.18 20.30 -0.16
CA GLY A 67 -4.80 19.97 0.19
C GLY A 67 -3.89 19.75 -1.02
N ASP A 68 -2.59 19.64 -0.76
CA ASP A 68 -1.58 19.27 -1.74
C ASP A 68 -1.11 17.82 -1.53
N PRO A 69 -1.29 16.92 -2.50
CA PRO A 69 -0.84 15.54 -2.37
C PRO A 69 0.68 15.40 -2.43
N THR A 70 1.21 14.42 -1.70
CA THR A 70 2.63 14.08 -1.73
C THR A 70 3.03 13.23 -2.94
N ASP A 71 4.27 13.39 -3.37
CA ASP A 71 4.96 12.51 -4.32
C ASP A 71 5.89 11.49 -3.65
N GLY A 72 6.03 11.56 -2.32
CA GLY A 72 7.03 10.78 -1.59
C GLY A 72 6.63 9.35 -1.22
N THR A 73 7.63 8.58 -0.82
CA THR A 73 7.52 7.28 -0.11
C THR A 73 7.52 7.49 1.40
N THR A 74 7.34 6.45 2.21
CA THR A 74 7.36 6.62 3.69
C THR A 74 8.71 7.15 4.20
N LEU A 75 9.78 7.02 3.40
CA LEU A 75 11.11 7.59 3.65
C LEU A 75 11.12 9.12 3.86
N SER A 76 10.09 9.85 3.41
CA SER A 76 10.00 11.31 3.57
C SER A 76 9.20 11.78 4.80
N GLY A 77 8.72 10.87 5.69
CA GLY A 77 7.91 11.23 6.85
C GLY A 77 8.02 10.30 8.08
N LYS A 78 7.48 10.74 9.23
CA LYS A 78 7.63 10.17 10.59
C LYS A 78 6.93 8.82 10.87
N PHE A 79 6.80 7.92 9.90
CA PHE A 79 6.45 6.53 10.19
C PHE A 79 7.67 5.62 9.98
N ASN A 80 8.15 5.10 11.11
CA ASN A 80 9.37 4.34 11.36
C ASN A 80 9.67 3.25 10.32
N ASN A 81 10.96 3.15 9.94
CA ASN A 81 11.83 1.99 9.64
C ASN A 81 11.31 0.70 8.96
N THR A 82 10.01 0.47 8.82
CA THR A 82 9.42 -0.74 8.22
C THR A 82 9.85 -0.92 6.76
N TRP A 83 10.10 0.18 6.03
CA TRP A 83 10.55 0.12 4.64
C TRP A 83 12.02 -0.27 4.47
N ILE A 84 12.88 -0.04 5.48
CA ILE A 84 14.27 -0.53 5.45
C ILE A 84 14.28 -2.05 5.54
N ASP A 85 13.41 -2.63 6.37
CA ASP A 85 13.27 -4.07 6.49
C ASP A 85 12.72 -4.71 5.21
N VAL A 86 11.74 -4.08 4.54
CA VAL A 86 11.24 -4.52 3.22
C VAL A 86 12.35 -4.47 2.16
N LYS A 87 13.18 -3.42 2.13
CA LYS A 87 14.33 -3.36 1.21
C LYS A 87 15.43 -4.38 1.52
N ALA A 88 15.63 -4.73 2.79
CA ALA A 88 16.62 -5.72 3.20
C ALA A 88 16.15 -7.16 2.92
N ALA A 89 14.84 -7.39 2.84
CA ALA A 89 14.26 -8.71 2.62
C ALA A 89 14.52 -9.24 1.19
N PHE A 90 14.49 -8.35 0.18
CA PHE A 90 14.71 -8.70 -1.24
C PHE A 90 16.16 -9.05 -1.63
N ILE A 91 17.01 -9.46 -0.69
CA ILE A 91 18.36 -9.98 -0.97
C ILE A 91 18.31 -11.45 -1.45
N SER A 92 17.28 -12.21 -1.07
CA SER A 92 17.11 -13.59 -1.54
C SER A 92 16.50 -13.67 -2.94
N LYS A 93 16.97 -14.64 -3.74
CA LYS A 93 16.53 -14.86 -5.13
C LYS A 93 15.63 -16.08 -5.30
N ASP A 94 15.34 -16.82 -4.22
CA ASP A 94 14.41 -17.95 -4.31
C ASP A 94 12.97 -17.44 -4.30
N ARG A 95 12.12 -18.13 -5.08
CA ARG A 95 10.73 -17.76 -5.32
C ARG A 95 9.93 -17.61 -4.02
N HIS A 96 10.12 -18.52 -3.07
CA HIS A 96 9.43 -18.50 -1.79
C HIS A 96 9.76 -17.25 -0.99
N SER A 97 11.04 -16.89 -0.88
CA SER A 97 11.46 -15.66 -0.17
C SER A 97 10.88 -14.41 -0.80
N ILE A 98 10.91 -14.28 -2.14
CA ILE A 98 10.31 -13.13 -2.85
C ILE A 98 8.82 -13.01 -2.51
N LEU A 99 8.08 -14.12 -2.54
CA LEU A 99 6.65 -14.14 -2.22
C LEU A 99 6.38 -13.84 -0.74
N ALA A 100 7.22 -14.33 0.18
CA ALA A 100 7.11 -14.05 1.60
C ALA A 100 7.31 -12.55 1.92
N ASP A 101 8.27 -11.90 1.26
CA ASP A 101 8.54 -10.48 1.40
C ASP A 101 7.38 -9.64 0.87
N CYS A 102 6.84 -10.01 -0.29
CA CYS A 102 5.65 -9.38 -0.84
C CYS A 102 4.43 -9.55 0.08
N GLU A 103 4.18 -10.74 0.63
CA GLU A 103 3.07 -10.96 1.59
C GLU A 103 3.22 -10.07 2.83
N HIS A 104 4.43 -9.96 3.38
CA HIS A 104 4.69 -9.09 4.52
C HIS A 104 4.39 -7.62 4.21
N ALA A 105 4.84 -7.15 3.04
CA ALA A 105 4.55 -5.79 2.58
C ALA A 105 3.04 -5.53 2.40
N GLU A 106 2.29 -6.51 1.87
CA GLU A 106 0.84 -6.41 1.76
C GLU A 106 0.14 -6.36 3.12
N ASP A 107 0.62 -7.10 4.12
CA ASP A 107 0.08 -7.04 5.47
C ASP A 107 0.27 -5.66 6.12
N VAL A 108 1.42 -5.04 5.90
CA VAL A 108 1.68 -3.65 6.33
C VAL A 108 0.70 -2.69 5.66
N ALA A 109 0.49 -2.82 4.35
CA ALA A 109 -0.45 -1.98 3.61
C ALA A 109 -1.90 -2.15 4.11
N LYS A 110 -2.37 -3.39 4.25
CA LYS A 110 -3.70 -3.70 4.81
C LYS A 110 -3.88 -3.12 6.21
N LYS A 111 -2.86 -3.23 7.07
CA LYS A 111 -2.90 -2.68 8.42
C LYS A 111 -3.01 -1.16 8.40
N ALA A 112 -2.27 -0.46 7.54
CA ALA A 112 -2.36 0.99 7.39
C ALA A 112 -3.78 1.43 7.01
N TYR A 113 -4.41 0.76 6.04
CA TYR A 113 -5.79 1.05 5.64
C TYR A 113 -6.82 0.73 6.72
N ARG A 114 -6.62 -0.34 7.50
CA ARG A 114 -7.49 -0.64 8.66
C ARG A 114 -7.38 0.44 9.73
N THR A 115 -6.16 0.84 10.08
CA THR A 115 -5.92 1.94 11.04
C THR A 115 -6.58 3.24 10.57
N ALA A 116 -6.50 3.55 9.27
CA ALA A 116 -7.17 4.71 8.69
C ALA A 116 -8.70 4.62 8.81
N LEU A 117 -9.29 3.44 8.57
CA LEU A 117 -10.73 3.22 8.76
C LEU A 117 -11.19 3.25 10.22
N ASP A 118 -10.29 2.95 11.17
CA ASP A 118 -10.55 3.02 12.61
C ASP A 118 -10.33 4.44 13.19
N ASP A 119 -9.67 5.32 12.43
CA ASP A 119 -9.42 6.71 12.79
C ASP A 119 -10.70 7.55 12.63
N LYS A 120 -11.39 7.75 13.76
CA LYS A 120 -12.63 8.53 13.84
C LYS A 120 -12.49 9.96 13.35
N GLU A 121 -11.30 10.55 13.44
CA GLU A 121 -11.06 11.90 12.95
C GLU A 121 -10.86 11.89 11.45
N LEU A 122 -10.29 10.85 10.85
CA LEU A 122 -10.20 10.74 9.38
C LEU A 122 -11.58 10.51 8.74
N ILE A 123 -12.43 9.67 9.33
CA ILE A 123 -13.70 9.25 8.72
C ILE A 123 -14.91 10.13 9.11
N TRP A 124 -14.71 11.17 9.91
CA TRP A 124 -15.81 11.95 10.47
C TRP A 124 -16.65 12.62 9.39
N GLU A 125 -17.94 12.28 9.33
CA GLU A 125 -18.95 12.82 8.39
C GLU A 125 -18.60 12.73 6.89
N ASP A 126 -17.60 11.93 6.54
CA ASP A 126 -17.08 11.82 5.19
C ASP A 126 -17.28 10.40 4.65
N GLN A 127 -18.42 10.17 4.00
CA GLN A 127 -18.72 8.86 3.43
C GLN A 127 -17.86 8.55 2.19
N GLN A 128 -17.35 9.58 1.51
CA GLN A 128 -16.53 9.41 0.31
C GLN A 128 -15.16 8.84 0.68
N VAL A 129 -14.50 9.37 1.71
CA VAL A 129 -13.23 8.82 2.18
C VAL A 129 -13.39 7.38 2.65
N VAL A 130 -14.45 7.07 3.41
CA VAL A 130 -14.73 5.70 3.88
C VAL A 130 -14.90 4.74 2.71
N PHE A 131 -15.62 5.16 1.66
CA PHE A 131 -15.81 4.35 0.46
C PHE A 131 -14.48 4.06 -0.25
N ILE A 132 -13.65 5.08 -0.49
CA ILE A 132 -12.33 4.94 -1.12
C ILE A 132 -11.45 3.96 -0.33
N LEU A 133 -11.35 4.16 0.98
CA LEU A 133 -10.51 3.34 1.86
C LEU A 133 -10.97 1.88 1.90
N LYS A 134 -12.27 1.60 1.97
CA LYS A 134 -12.80 0.23 1.93
C LYS A 134 -12.52 -0.45 0.60
N LYS A 135 -12.71 0.27 -0.52
CA LYS A 135 -12.42 -0.25 -1.86
C LYS A 135 -10.95 -0.64 -2.01
N HIS A 136 -10.04 0.23 -1.55
CA HIS A 136 -8.61 -0.06 -1.59
C HIS A 136 -8.24 -1.21 -0.65
N LEU A 137 -8.79 -1.25 0.57
CA LEU A 137 -8.52 -2.35 1.50
C LEU A 137 -8.94 -3.71 0.92
N GLU A 138 -10.07 -3.78 0.22
CA GLU A 138 -10.50 -5.02 -0.42
C GLU A 138 -9.53 -5.45 -1.55
N SER A 139 -9.09 -4.50 -2.37
CA SER A 139 -8.14 -4.79 -3.45
C SER A 139 -6.77 -5.26 -2.92
N LEU A 140 -6.32 -4.70 -1.79
CA LEU A 140 -5.12 -5.14 -1.07
C LEU A 140 -5.28 -6.54 -0.44
N ARG A 141 -6.47 -6.88 0.06
CA ARG A 141 -6.75 -8.23 0.59
C ARG A 141 -6.64 -9.29 -0.50
N VAL A 142 -7.22 -9.02 -1.67
CA VAL A 142 -7.11 -9.94 -2.82
C VAL A 142 -5.64 -10.14 -3.22
N ALA A 143 -4.85 -9.07 -3.25
CA ALA A 143 -3.43 -9.15 -3.57
C ALA A 143 -2.64 -9.99 -2.56
N HIS A 144 -2.82 -9.69 -1.27
CA HIS A 144 -2.25 -10.46 -0.17
C HIS A 144 -2.59 -11.95 -0.25
N ASP A 145 -3.87 -12.29 -0.39
CA ASP A 145 -4.33 -13.68 -0.36
C ASP A 145 -3.82 -14.47 -1.57
N THR A 146 -3.69 -13.81 -2.73
CA THR A 146 -3.09 -14.40 -3.92
C THR A 146 -1.60 -14.70 -3.73
N ILE A 147 -0.84 -13.75 -3.18
CA ILE A 147 0.61 -13.92 -2.94
C ILE A 147 0.86 -15.00 -1.89
N LYS A 148 0.06 -14.98 -0.81
CA LYS A 148 0.10 -16.00 0.23
C LYS A 148 -0.13 -17.39 -0.35
N ALA A 149 -1.17 -17.56 -1.18
CA ALA A 149 -1.47 -18.84 -1.81
C ALA A 149 -0.32 -19.33 -2.71
N LEU A 150 0.32 -18.43 -3.46
CA LEU A 150 1.49 -18.76 -4.28
C LEU A 150 2.70 -19.16 -3.44
N ARG A 151 2.94 -18.48 -2.30
CA ARG A 151 4.01 -18.83 -1.36
C ARG A 151 3.77 -20.21 -0.76
N ASP A 152 2.57 -20.46 -0.26
CA ASP A 152 2.23 -21.70 0.44
C ASP A 152 2.29 -22.91 -0.51
N ALA A 153 2.02 -22.70 -1.80
CA ALA A 153 2.19 -23.71 -2.85
C ALA A 153 3.66 -24.11 -3.08
N GLU A 154 4.63 -23.20 -2.87
CA GLU A 154 6.07 -23.52 -3.01
C GLU A 154 6.59 -24.42 -1.91
N VAL A 155 6.08 -24.29 -0.68
CA VAL A 155 6.47 -25.17 0.44
C VAL A 155 6.01 -26.62 0.19
N SER A 156 5.03 -26.80 -0.69
CA SER A 156 4.42 -28.10 -0.99
C SER A 156 5.00 -28.78 -2.25
N ALA A 157 5.98 -28.16 -2.93
CA ALA A 157 6.61 -28.63 -4.16
C ALA A 157 8.01 -29.20 -3.90
#